data_AF-A0A1G3QCB4-F1
#
_entry.id   AF-A0A1G3QCB4-F1
#
_cell.length_a   1.000
_cell.length_b   1.000
_cell.length_c   1.000
_cell.angle_alpha   90.00
_cell.angle_beta   90.00
_cell.angle_gamma   90.00
#
_symmetry.space_group_name_H-M   'P 1'
#
loop_
_entity.id
_entity.type
_entity.pdbx_description
1 polymer ?
#
loop_
_entity_poly.entity_id
_entity_poly.type
_entity_poly.pdbx_seq_one_letter_code
_entity_poly.pdbx_strand_id
1 'polypeptide(L)'
;MKTKRGKSALVVEGGGMRGVFAAGVLNAFGSEAFDPFDIYIGVSAGACNLASHLAGQNDRNFDIIERYSSTPRFISFGRFLRGGHLMDLDWLWDITISEYRLDLKKIFDKIKKRNKEYIVVATSMETGGGLYLQPDEKTLEHYLKVSSSLPILYRNILEINSEKVTDGGVADSIPVIEAYRRGATDITVIRTRPSDYVKKRSRISFLYPLMFRKYPQFARAMKNRPVVYMEAVRFIKNPPAGVRISEIAPPPDIPAGRVTTDLKVLNAAYQSGREQGKRFIDAYGDGVPRH
;
A
#
# COMPACT_ATOMS: atom_id res chain seq x y z
N MET A 1 34.10 -17.72 -6.23
CA MET A 1 32.88 -17.65 -5.39
C MET A 1 31.78 -17.01 -6.20
N LYS A 2 30.66 -17.71 -6.49
CA LYS A 2 29.48 -17.08 -7.11
C LYS A 2 28.85 -16.15 -6.07
N THR A 3 28.96 -14.85 -6.26
CA THR A 3 28.26 -13.86 -5.43
C THR A 3 26.77 -14.20 -5.45
N LYS A 4 26.20 -14.56 -4.30
CA LYS A 4 24.77 -14.84 -4.17
C LYS A 4 24.03 -13.56 -4.55
N ARG A 5 23.26 -13.58 -5.65
CA ARG A 5 22.39 -12.46 -6.04
C ARG A 5 21.40 -12.24 -4.90
N GLY A 6 21.35 -11.04 -4.31
CA GLY A 6 20.39 -10.72 -3.26
C GLY A 6 18.96 -10.72 -3.79
N LYS A 7 17.97 -10.79 -2.87
CA LYS A 7 16.55 -10.88 -3.24
C LYS A 7 16.07 -9.59 -3.92
N SER A 8 15.09 -9.72 -4.81
CA SER A 8 14.41 -8.57 -5.42
C SER A 8 13.07 -8.34 -4.73
N ALA A 9 12.74 -7.10 -4.36
CA ALA A 9 11.52 -6.76 -3.65
C ALA A 9 10.68 -5.73 -4.40
N LEU A 10 9.35 -5.88 -4.33
CA LEU A 10 8.37 -4.89 -4.76
C LEU A 10 7.65 -4.34 -3.53
N VAL A 11 7.86 -3.05 -3.26
CA VAL A 11 7.23 -2.32 -2.15
C VAL A 11 6.19 -1.38 -2.70
N VAL A 12 4.96 -1.42 -2.19
CA VAL A 12 3.86 -0.57 -2.66
C VAL A 12 3.30 0.28 -1.53
N GLU A 13 3.44 1.60 -1.65
CA GLU A 13 3.00 2.60 -0.68
C GLU A 13 1.48 2.56 -0.47
N GLY A 14 1.04 2.76 0.78
CA GLY A 14 -0.36 2.97 1.12
C GLY A 14 -0.86 4.38 0.79
N GLY A 15 -2.08 4.49 0.24
CA GLY A 15 -2.53 5.77 -0.31
C GLY A 15 -4.01 6.10 -0.26
N GLY A 16 -4.88 5.18 0.19
CA GLY A 16 -6.33 5.30 -0.06
C GLY A 16 -6.58 5.36 -1.58
N MET A 17 -7.42 6.29 -2.03
CA MET A 17 -7.76 6.47 -3.46
C MET A 17 -6.53 6.76 -4.35
N ARG A 18 -5.42 7.24 -3.77
CA ARG A 18 -4.15 7.49 -4.50
C ARG A 18 -3.43 6.21 -4.91
N GLY A 19 -3.82 5.09 -4.32
CA GLY A 19 -3.39 3.77 -4.76
C GLY A 19 -3.80 3.47 -6.20
N VAL A 20 -4.69 4.25 -6.80
CA VAL A 20 -5.06 4.13 -8.22
C VAL A 20 -3.87 4.26 -9.17
N PHE A 21 -2.88 5.10 -8.84
CA PHE A 21 -1.63 5.19 -9.61
C PHE A 21 -0.87 3.85 -9.58
N ALA A 22 -0.72 3.26 -8.39
CA ALA A 22 -0.06 1.97 -8.22
C ALA A 22 -0.85 0.83 -8.90
N ALA A 23 -2.18 0.92 -8.97
CA ALA A 23 -2.98 -0.02 -9.75
C ALA A 23 -2.63 0.06 -11.25
N GLY A 24 -2.41 1.26 -11.78
CA GLY A 24 -1.93 1.47 -13.15
C GLY A 24 -0.54 0.87 -13.39
N VAL A 25 0.41 1.11 -12.48
CA VAL A 25 1.77 0.53 -12.59
C VAL A 25 1.71 -1.00 -12.61
N LEU A 26 0.97 -1.61 -11.68
CA LEU A 26 0.84 -3.07 -11.62
C LEU A 26 0.02 -3.65 -12.77
N ASN A 27 -0.86 -2.87 -13.38
CA ASN A 27 -1.51 -3.22 -14.63
C ASN A 27 -0.50 -3.39 -15.76
N ALA A 28 0.38 -2.40 -15.96
CA ALA A 28 1.45 -2.52 -16.95
C ALA A 28 2.37 -3.72 -16.66
N PHE A 29 2.75 -3.93 -15.39
CA PHE A 29 3.57 -5.10 -15.01
C PHE A 29 2.87 -6.41 -15.36
N GLY A 30 1.58 -6.52 -15.06
CA GLY A 30 0.81 -7.71 -15.36
C GLY A 30 0.60 -7.95 -16.87
N SER A 31 0.36 -6.89 -17.64
CA SER A 31 0.17 -6.96 -19.10
C SER A 31 1.43 -7.43 -19.83
N GLU A 32 2.62 -7.05 -19.36
CA GLU A 32 3.91 -7.44 -19.94
C GLU A 32 4.53 -8.68 -19.25
N ALA A 33 3.77 -9.37 -18.39
CA ALA A 33 4.25 -10.48 -17.56
C ALA A 33 5.54 -10.18 -16.76
N PHE A 34 5.75 -8.90 -16.42
CA PHE A 34 6.90 -8.41 -15.68
C PHE A 34 6.76 -8.73 -14.19
N ASP A 35 7.53 -9.71 -13.73
CA ASP A 35 7.48 -10.16 -12.34
C ASP A 35 8.81 -10.74 -11.80
N PRO A 36 9.89 -9.93 -11.75
CA PRO A 36 11.21 -10.37 -11.28
C PRO A 36 11.33 -10.46 -9.75
N PHE A 37 10.24 -10.29 -8.99
CA PHE A 37 10.29 -10.08 -7.54
C PHE A 37 10.17 -11.36 -6.73
N ASP A 38 10.95 -11.43 -5.66
CA ASP A 38 10.93 -12.48 -4.64
C ASP A 38 10.06 -12.07 -3.43
N ILE A 39 10.03 -10.79 -3.08
CA ILE A 39 9.31 -10.26 -1.92
C ILE A 39 8.31 -9.18 -2.37
N TYR A 40 7.08 -9.24 -1.90
CA TYR A 40 6.06 -8.22 -2.09
C TYR A 40 5.64 -7.68 -0.73
N ILE A 41 5.77 -6.36 -0.53
CA ILE A 41 5.34 -5.72 0.72
C ILE A 41 4.40 -4.57 0.40
N GLY A 42 3.17 -4.66 0.93
CA GLY A 42 2.13 -3.69 0.67
C GLY A 42 1.53 -3.11 1.93
N VAL A 43 1.06 -1.88 1.83
CA VAL A 43 0.35 -1.17 2.88
C VAL A 43 -0.99 -0.69 2.35
N SER A 44 -2.10 -0.96 3.04
CA SER A 44 -3.42 -0.42 2.69
C SER A 44 -3.77 -0.71 1.22
N ALA A 45 -4.16 0.30 0.45
CA ALA A 45 -4.37 0.19 -1.00
C ALA A 45 -3.19 -0.47 -1.76
N GLY A 46 -1.94 -0.29 -1.31
CA GLY A 46 -0.77 -0.95 -1.89
C GLY A 46 -0.77 -2.47 -1.70
N ALA A 47 -1.22 -2.96 -0.55
CA ALA A 47 -1.43 -4.39 -0.33
C ALA A 47 -2.55 -4.93 -1.23
N CYS A 48 -3.69 -4.23 -1.33
CA CYS A 48 -4.77 -4.63 -2.22
C CYS A 48 -4.32 -4.70 -3.70
N ASN A 49 -3.48 -3.75 -4.12
CA ASN A 49 -2.83 -3.71 -5.43
C ASN A 49 -1.93 -4.92 -5.68
N LEU A 50 -1.08 -5.26 -4.72
CA LEU A 50 -0.24 -6.46 -4.81
C LEU A 50 -1.07 -7.75 -4.86
N ALA A 51 -2.12 -7.88 -4.05
CA ALA A 51 -2.99 -9.04 -4.07
C ALA A 51 -3.63 -9.27 -5.46
N SER A 52 -4.13 -8.20 -6.07
CA SER A 52 -4.74 -8.26 -7.40
C SER A 52 -3.70 -8.61 -8.48
N HIS A 53 -2.49 -8.06 -8.39
CA HIS A 53 -1.39 -8.39 -9.29
C HIS A 53 -0.94 -9.85 -9.15
N LEU A 54 -0.82 -10.37 -7.93
CA LEU A 54 -0.46 -11.76 -7.67
C LEU A 54 -1.55 -12.73 -8.17
N ALA A 55 -2.82 -12.34 -8.11
CA ALA A 55 -3.93 -13.08 -8.71
C ALA A 55 -3.97 -12.96 -10.26
N GLY A 56 -3.18 -12.07 -10.86
CA GLY A 56 -3.28 -11.72 -12.28
C GLY A 56 -4.60 -11.05 -12.65
N GLN A 57 -5.27 -10.42 -11.68
CA GLN A 57 -6.51 -9.67 -11.84
C GLN A 57 -6.18 -8.16 -11.90
N ASN A 58 -5.35 -7.75 -12.86
CA ASN A 58 -4.70 -6.44 -12.80
C ASN A 58 -5.62 -5.23 -13.02
N ASP A 59 -6.81 -5.42 -13.59
CA ASP A 59 -7.83 -4.35 -13.74
C ASP A 59 -8.70 -4.19 -12.48
N ARG A 60 -8.75 -5.23 -11.63
CA ARG A 60 -9.68 -5.36 -10.51
C ARG A 60 -9.76 -4.13 -9.61
N ASN A 61 -8.62 -3.58 -9.20
CA ASN A 61 -8.64 -2.47 -8.25
C ASN A 61 -9.04 -1.15 -8.89
N PHE A 62 -8.78 -0.96 -10.18
CA PHE A 62 -9.28 0.21 -10.89
C PHE A 62 -10.81 0.11 -11.04
N ASP A 63 -11.33 -1.07 -11.41
CA ASP A 63 -12.78 -1.32 -11.49
C ASP A 63 -13.48 -1.08 -10.15
N ILE A 64 -12.90 -1.57 -9.04
CA ILE A 64 -13.44 -1.35 -7.69
C ILE A 64 -13.43 0.13 -7.30
N ILE A 65 -12.39 0.85 -7.70
CA ILE A 65 -12.29 2.29 -7.47
C ILE A 65 -13.38 3.03 -8.25
N GLU A 66 -13.51 2.71 -9.54
CA GLU A 66 -14.48 3.35 -10.43
C GLU A 66 -15.92 3.09 -10.02
N ARG A 67 -16.27 1.83 -9.74
CA ARG A 67 -17.66 1.38 -9.50
C ARG A 67 -18.14 1.58 -8.08
N TYR A 68 -17.27 1.41 -7.08
CA TYR A 68 -17.67 1.42 -5.66
C TYR A 68 -16.99 2.52 -4.87
N SER A 69 -15.66 2.65 -4.96
CA SER A 69 -14.91 3.51 -4.03
C SER A 69 -15.02 5.01 -4.32
N SER A 70 -15.36 5.37 -5.55
CA SER A 70 -15.66 6.74 -5.97
C SER A 70 -17.06 7.22 -5.52
N THR A 71 -17.90 6.31 -5.00
CA THR A 71 -19.31 6.60 -4.74
C THR A 71 -19.58 7.14 -3.32
N PRO A 72 -20.66 7.90 -3.12
CA PRO A 72 -21.11 8.33 -1.79
C PRO A 72 -21.47 7.16 -0.86
N ARG A 73 -21.74 5.97 -1.42
CA ARG A 73 -22.00 4.77 -0.61
C ARG A 73 -20.74 4.38 0.16
N PHE A 74 -19.56 4.46 -0.49
CA PHE A 74 -18.29 4.23 0.18
C PHE A 74 -17.82 5.43 0.99
N ILE A 75 -17.71 6.62 0.38
CA ILE A 75 -17.14 7.83 0.99
C ILE A 75 -18.27 8.83 1.27
N SER A 76 -18.62 9.03 2.56
CA SER A 76 -19.73 9.91 2.94
C SER A 76 -19.42 10.80 4.13
N PHE A 77 -19.25 12.11 3.87
CA PHE A 77 -19.10 13.11 4.92
C PHE A 77 -20.36 13.25 5.78
N GLY A 78 -21.55 13.13 5.17
CA GLY A 78 -22.82 13.17 5.92
C GLY A 78 -22.96 12.01 6.90
N ARG A 79 -22.54 10.79 6.52
CA ARG A 79 -22.50 9.64 7.43
C ARG A 79 -21.48 9.87 8.55
N PHE A 80 -20.32 10.44 8.22
CA PHE A 80 -19.28 10.72 9.20
C PHE A 80 -19.71 11.73 10.27
N LEU A 81 -20.43 12.79 9.89
CA LEU A 81 -20.96 13.80 10.82
C LEU A 81 -22.05 13.23 11.74
N ARG A 82 -22.80 12.22 11.28
CA ARG A 82 -23.80 11.49 12.10
C ARG A 82 -23.20 10.40 12.98
N GLY A 83 -21.87 10.33 13.10
CA GLY A 83 -21.17 9.37 13.97
C GLY A 83 -20.76 8.06 13.30
N GLY A 84 -21.07 7.86 12.01
CA GLY A 84 -20.64 6.68 11.25
C GLY A 84 -19.22 6.81 10.64
N HIS A 85 -18.86 5.86 9.78
CA HIS A 85 -17.59 5.86 9.06
C HIS A 85 -17.58 6.89 7.93
N LEU A 86 -16.46 7.57 7.69
CA LEU A 86 -16.27 8.30 6.44
C LEU A 86 -16.15 7.30 5.28
N MET A 87 -15.30 6.29 5.46
CA MET A 87 -15.06 5.21 4.50
C MET A 87 -15.68 3.91 5.01
N ASP A 88 -16.69 3.40 4.32
CA ASP A 88 -17.43 2.19 4.71
C ASP A 88 -16.70 0.92 4.28
N LEU A 89 -15.66 0.55 5.03
CA LEU A 89 -14.86 -0.62 4.70
C LEU A 89 -15.63 -1.92 4.90
N ASP A 90 -16.63 -1.96 5.79
CA ASP A 90 -17.47 -3.15 5.95
C ASP A 90 -18.23 -3.42 4.65
N TRP A 91 -18.99 -2.42 4.18
CA TRP A 91 -19.71 -2.52 2.92
C TRP A 91 -18.79 -2.78 1.71
N LEU A 92 -17.66 -2.08 1.62
CA LEU A 92 -16.74 -2.26 0.49
C LEU A 92 -16.16 -3.68 0.46
N TRP A 93 -15.82 -4.27 1.61
CA TRP A 93 -15.33 -5.65 1.64
C TRP A 93 -16.43 -6.63 1.25
N ASP A 94 -17.64 -6.49 1.79
CA ASP A 94 -18.75 -7.39 1.49
C ASP A 94 -19.06 -7.42 -0.02
N ILE A 95 -19.20 -6.23 -0.64
CA ILE A 95 -19.52 -6.14 -2.08
C ILE A 95 -18.37 -6.65 -2.95
N THR A 96 -17.11 -6.37 -2.58
CA THR A 96 -15.96 -6.81 -3.38
C THR A 96 -15.68 -8.30 -3.23
N ILE A 97 -15.95 -8.91 -2.08
CA ILE A 97 -15.90 -10.37 -1.92
C ILE A 97 -17.04 -11.04 -2.71
N SER A 98 -18.21 -10.42 -2.77
CA SER A 98 -19.35 -10.96 -3.50
C SER A 98 -19.19 -10.86 -5.03
N GLU A 99 -18.71 -9.71 -5.54
CA GLU A 99 -18.76 -9.41 -6.98
C GLU A 99 -17.39 -9.40 -7.65
N TYR A 100 -16.31 -9.19 -6.89
CA TYR A 100 -14.94 -9.02 -7.40
C TYR A 100 -13.93 -9.79 -6.56
N ARG A 101 -14.23 -11.04 -6.16
CA ARG A 101 -13.35 -11.77 -5.23
C ARG A 101 -11.96 -11.99 -5.81
N LEU A 102 -10.95 -12.00 -4.94
CA LEU A 102 -9.60 -12.38 -5.30
C LEU A 102 -9.53 -13.88 -5.61
N ASP A 103 -8.76 -14.28 -6.62
CA ASP A 103 -8.37 -15.67 -6.81
C ASP A 103 -7.27 -16.04 -5.80
N LEU A 104 -7.70 -16.36 -4.57
CA LEU A 104 -6.82 -16.69 -3.45
C LEU A 104 -5.92 -17.88 -3.78
N LYS A 105 -6.48 -18.92 -4.40
CA LYS A 105 -5.71 -20.12 -4.78
C LYS A 105 -4.57 -19.76 -5.73
N LYS A 106 -4.82 -18.93 -6.75
CA LYS A 106 -3.79 -18.51 -7.69
C LYS A 106 -2.69 -17.67 -7.03
N ILE A 107 -3.05 -16.78 -6.10
CA ILE A 107 -2.08 -16.01 -5.31
C ILE A 107 -1.14 -16.97 -4.57
N PHE A 108 -1.69 -17.91 -3.79
CA PHE A 108 -0.88 -18.78 -2.93
C PHE A 108 -0.16 -19.89 -3.70
N ASP A 109 -0.71 -20.37 -4.82
CA ASP A 109 0.02 -21.21 -5.77
C ASP A 109 1.25 -20.48 -6.33
N LYS A 110 1.11 -19.20 -6.71
CA LYS A 110 2.20 -18.37 -7.24
C LYS A 110 3.28 -18.14 -6.18
N ILE A 111 2.87 -17.83 -4.95
CA ILE A 111 3.77 -17.61 -3.81
C ILE A 111 4.57 -18.89 -3.51
N LYS A 112 3.88 -20.03 -3.36
CA LYS A 112 4.51 -21.31 -2.99
C LYS A 112 5.41 -21.86 -4.10
N LYS A 113 4.94 -21.90 -5.35
CA LYS A 113 5.69 -22.48 -6.48
C LYS A 113 6.99 -21.73 -6.78
N ARG A 114 7.04 -20.43 -6.51
CA ARG A 114 8.21 -19.57 -6.80
C ARG A 114 8.99 -19.17 -5.55
N ASN A 115 8.67 -19.73 -4.39
CA ASN A 115 9.28 -19.38 -3.10
C ASN A 115 9.30 -17.87 -2.83
N LYS A 116 8.19 -17.20 -3.17
CA LYS A 116 8.01 -15.76 -2.99
C LYS A 116 7.46 -15.47 -1.59
N GLU A 117 7.58 -14.24 -1.13
CA GLU A 117 6.99 -13.75 0.12
C GLU A 117 5.97 -12.65 -0.18
N TYR A 118 4.77 -12.74 0.39
CA TYR A 118 3.81 -11.64 0.37
C TYR A 118 3.55 -11.17 1.79
N ILE A 119 3.72 -9.86 2.03
CA ILE A 119 3.66 -9.24 3.34
C ILE A 119 2.68 -8.07 3.30
N VAL A 120 1.74 -8.09 4.24
CA VAL A 120 0.75 -7.04 4.47
C VAL A 120 1.11 -6.30 5.75
N VAL A 121 1.28 -4.98 5.68
CA VAL A 121 1.64 -4.18 6.86
C VAL A 121 0.39 -3.73 7.59
N ALA A 122 0.35 -3.93 8.90
CA ALA A 122 -0.62 -3.34 9.82
C ALA A 122 0.10 -2.56 10.93
N THR A 123 -0.64 -1.80 11.72
CA THR A 123 -0.10 -1.11 12.91
C THR A 123 -0.76 -1.66 14.16
N SER A 124 0.03 -2.07 15.14
CA SER A 124 -0.44 -2.41 16.49
C SER A 124 -0.96 -1.16 17.20
N MET A 125 -2.17 -1.21 17.75
CA MET A 125 -2.69 -0.14 18.59
C MET A 125 -2.07 -0.14 19.99
N GLU A 126 -1.58 -1.29 20.47
CA GLU A 126 -0.96 -1.38 21.80
C GLU A 126 0.45 -0.80 21.79
N THR A 127 1.25 -1.14 20.78
CA THR A 127 2.67 -0.75 20.69
C THR A 127 2.93 0.44 19.76
N GLY A 128 2.01 0.72 18.83
CA GLY A 128 2.24 1.69 17.75
C GLY A 128 3.24 1.21 16.68
N GLY A 129 3.76 -0.02 16.80
CA GLY A 129 4.72 -0.62 15.88
C GLY A 129 4.06 -1.26 14.65
N GLY A 130 4.86 -1.44 13.59
CA GLY A 130 4.43 -2.14 12.38
C GLY A 130 4.38 -3.65 12.59
N LEU A 131 3.29 -4.28 12.18
CA LEU A 131 3.12 -5.71 12.08
C LEU A 131 3.25 -6.13 10.62
N TYR A 132 4.19 -7.02 10.32
CA TYR A 132 4.50 -7.48 8.97
C TYR A 132 3.93 -8.87 8.76
N LEU A 133 2.66 -8.91 8.34
CA LEU A 133 1.84 -10.11 8.32
C LEU A 133 2.08 -10.91 7.03
N GLN A 134 2.35 -12.20 7.13
CA GLN A 134 2.37 -13.12 5.99
C GLN A 134 1.01 -13.84 5.95
N PRO A 135 0.11 -13.47 5.02
CA PRO A 135 -1.21 -14.09 4.94
C PRO A 135 -1.13 -15.50 4.33
N ASP A 136 -2.23 -16.23 4.51
CA ASP A 136 -2.59 -17.46 3.80
C ASP A 136 -3.98 -17.29 3.14
N GLU A 137 -4.49 -18.35 2.51
CA GLU A 137 -5.82 -18.36 1.86
C GLU A 137 -6.97 -17.96 2.79
N LYS A 138 -6.84 -18.18 4.10
CA LYS A 138 -7.92 -17.91 5.07
C LYS A 138 -7.83 -16.51 5.66
N THR A 139 -6.63 -15.94 5.72
CA THR A 139 -6.34 -14.71 6.45
C THR A 139 -6.15 -13.49 5.54
N LEU A 140 -5.88 -13.69 4.25
CA LEU A 140 -5.55 -12.59 3.33
C LEU A 140 -6.61 -11.48 3.30
N GLU A 141 -7.88 -11.84 3.05
CA GLU A 141 -8.96 -10.85 2.90
C GLU A 141 -9.14 -10.00 4.18
N HIS A 142 -9.00 -10.62 5.35
CA HIS A 142 -9.02 -9.94 6.65
C HIS A 142 -7.80 -9.04 6.86
N TYR A 143 -6.59 -9.52 6.55
CA TYR A 143 -5.37 -8.71 6.68
C TYR A 143 -5.37 -7.50 5.75
N LEU A 144 -5.92 -7.62 4.54
CA LEU A 144 -6.14 -6.49 3.64
C LEU A 144 -7.10 -5.46 4.24
N LYS A 145 -8.18 -5.91 4.90
CA LYS A 145 -9.15 -5.04 5.59
C LYS A 145 -8.50 -4.27 6.74
N VAL A 146 -7.75 -4.98 7.58
CA VAL A 146 -6.97 -4.40 8.68
C VAL A 146 -5.97 -3.38 8.15
N SER A 147 -5.20 -3.74 7.12
CA SER A 147 -4.19 -2.86 6.54
C SER A 147 -4.78 -1.58 5.94
N SER A 148 -6.09 -1.55 5.66
CA SER A 148 -6.81 -0.43 5.08
C SER A 148 -7.68 0.34 6.06
N SER A 149 -7.73 -0.05 7.35
CA SER A 149 -8.63 0.49 8.36
C SER A 149 -8.16 1.83 8.93
N LEU A 150 -8.14 2.87 8.09
CA LEU A 150 -7.59 4.18 8.45
C LEU A 150 -8.24 4.76 9.71
N PRO A 151 -7.46 4.99 10.79
CA PRO A 151 -7.97 5.55 12.04
C PRO A 151 -8.68 6.87 11.77
N ILE A 152 -9.75 7.15 12.53
CA ILE A 152 -10.63 8.33 12.40
C ILE A 152 -11.57 8.22 11.19
N LEU A 153 -11.10 7.80 10.02
CA LEU A 153 -11.95 7.70 8.81
C LEU A 153 -12.82 6.44 8.84
N TYR A 154 -12.31 5.39 9.48
CA TYR A 154 -13.03 4.19 9.86
C TYR A 154 -12.92 4.05 11.38
N ARG A 155 -14.07 3.94 12.05
CA ARG A 155 -14.17 4.05 13.52
C ARG A 155 -14.07 2.70 14.24
N ASN A 156 -14.28 1.59 13.53
CA ASN A 156 -14.17 0.27 14.13
C ASN A 156 -12.70 -0.10 14.31
N ILE A 157 -12.40 -0.78 15.42
CA ILE A 157 -11.11 -1.38 15.67
C ILE A 157 -11.20 -2.84 15.24
N LEU A 158 -10.23 -3.29 14.45
CA LEU A 158 -10.13 -4.68 14.02
C LEU A 158 -9.04 -5.39 14.83
N GLU A 159 -9.08 -6.72 14.81
CA GLU A 159 -8.16 -7.53 15.62
C GLU A 159 -7.50 -8.63 14.78
N ILE A 160 -6.25 -8.95 15.12
CA ILE A 160 -5.52 -10.12 14.62
C ILE A 160 -4.97 -10.84 15.85
N ASN A 161 -5.33 -12.11 16.03
CA ASN A 161 -4.91 -12.91 17.19
C ASN A 161 -5.15 -12.17 18.53
N SER A 162 -6.31 -11.54 18.67
CA SER A 162 -6.73 -10.72 19.82
C SER A 162 -5.93 -9.42 20.05
N GLU A 163 -4.98 -9.08 19.17
CA GLU A 163 -4.29 -7.78 19.17
C GLU A 163 -5.09 -6.77 18.34
N LYS A 164 -5.34 -5.59 18.91
CA LYS A 164 -6.01 -4.49 18.22
C LYS A 164 -5.08 -3.84 17.21
N VAL A 165 -5.55 -3.78 15.98
CA VAL A 165 -4.73 -3.41 14.81
C VAL A 165 -5.46 -2.47 13.88
N THR A 166 -4.68 -1.69 13.13
CA THR A 166 -5.19 -0.70 12.19
C THR A 166 -4.28 -0.55 10.96
N ASP A 167 -4.60 0.39 10.07
CA ASP A 167 -3.89 0.66 8.82
C ASP A 167 -2.37 0.72 9.03
N GLY A 168 -1.63 -0.02 8.21
CA GLY A 168 -0.16 -0.13 8.32
C GLY A 168 0.55 1.19 8.08
N GLY A 169 -0.08 2.12 7.36
CA GLY A 169 0.50 3.40 7.03
C GLY A 169 0.67 4.34 8.23
N VAL A 170 0.17 3.99 9.41
CA VAL A 170 0.49 4.70 10.65
C VAL A 170 1.93 4.44 11.08
N ALA A 171 2.32 3.17 11.21
CA ALA A 171 3.67 2.78 11.57
C ALA A 171 4.64 2.87 10.38
N ASP A 172 4.27 2.31 9.22
CA ASP A 172 5.13 2.28 8.04
C ASP A 172 4.30 2.39 6.76
N SER A 173 4.34 3.55 6.11
CA SER A 173 3.64 3.77 4.84
C SER A 173 4.42 3.24 3.63
N ILE A 174 5.73 3.02 3.76
CA ILE A 174 6.64 2.66 2.67
C ILE A 174 7.70 1.71 3.25
N PRO A 175 7.39 0.40 3.33
CA PRO A 175 8.20 -0.58 4.05
C PRO A 175 9.45 -1.02 3.29
N VAL A 176 10.19 -0.04 2.74
CA VAL A 176 11.45 -0.21 2.00
C VAL A 176 12.58 -0.67 2.92
N ILE A 177 12.61 -0.15 4.14
CA ILE A 177 13.60 -0.55 5.15
C ILE A 177 13.33 -2.01 5.59
N GLU A 178 12.06 -2.40 5.69
CA GLU A 178 11.69 -3.78 5.97
C GLU A 178 12.09 -4.73 4.83
N ALA A 179 11.88 -4.34 3.57
CA ALA A 179 12.34 -5.12 2.43
C ALA A 179 13.85 -5.37 2.49
N TYR A 180 14.64 -4.33 2.81
CA TYR A 180 16.07 -4.45 3.03
C TYR A 180 16.43 -5.39 4.20
N ARG A 181 15.75 -5.28 5.35
CA ARG A 181 15.95 -6.17 6.52
C ARG A 181 15.71 -7.63 6.18
N ARG A 182 14.85 -7.92 5.20
CA ARG A 182 14.57 -9.27 4.69
C ARG A 182 15.59 -9.78 3.65
N GLY A 183 16.66 -9.03 3.43
CA GLY A 183 17.75 -9.39 2.53
C GLY A 183 17.52 -8.98 1.07
N ALA A 184 16.57 -8.07 0.80
CA ALA A 184 16.43 -7.51 -0.54
C ALA A 184 17.56 -6.51 -0.84
N THR A 185 18.18 -6.68 -2.00
CA THR A 185 19.23 -5.77 -2.50
C THR A 185 18.85 -5.10 -3.82
N ASP A 186 17.73 -5.50 -4.43
CA ASP A 186 17.14 -4.86 -5.61
C ASP A 186 15.67 -4.54 -5.28
N ILE A 187 15.39 -3.30 -4.87
CA ILE A 187 14.06 -2.92 -4.35
C ILE A 187 13.38 -1.96 -5.31
N THR A 188 12.25 -2.35 -5.86
CA THR A 188 11.36 -1.46 -6.61
C THR A 188 10.29 -0.91 -5.68
N VAL A 189 10.16 0.41 -5.59
CA VAL A 189 9.18 1.09 -4.74
C VAL A 189 8.16 1.81 -5.61
N ILE A 190 6.89 1.40 -5.53
CA ILE A 190 5.78 2.12 -6.15
C ILE A 190 5.21 3.09 -5.11
N ARG A 191 5.35 4.38 -5.38
CA ARG A 191 4.88 5.49 -4.55
C ARG A 191 3.45 5.88 -4.91
N THR A 192 2.72 6.45 -3.96
CA THR A 192 1.40 7.10 -4.21
C THR A 192 1.46 8.62 -4.06
N ARG A 193 2.68 9.15 -3.97
CA ARG A 193 3.00 10.57 -3.93
C ARG A 193 4.25 10.83 -4.78
N PRO A 194 4.41 12.04 -5.33
CA PRO A 194 5.63 12.44 -6.02
C PRO A 194 6.90 12.15 -5.20
N SER A 195 8.01 11.93 -5.90
CA SER A 195 9.33 11.63 -5.34
C SER A 195 9.89 12.72 -4.41
N ASP A 196 9.55 13.97 -4.68
CA ASP A 196 9.95 15.14 -3.90
C ASP A 196 9.01 15.44 -2.72
N TYR A 197 7.93 14.66 -2.55
CA TYR A 197 6.93 14.92 -1.53
C TYR A 197 7.51 14.86 -0.11
N VAL A 198 7.31 15.93 0.64
CA VAL A 198 7.65 16.03 2.06
C VAL A 198 6.41 15.90 2.93
N LYS A 199 6.38 14.89 3.81
CA LYS A 199 5.28 14.70 4.75
C LYS A 199 5.39 15.69 5.90
N LYS A 200 4.43 16.61 5.98
CA LYS A 200 4.33 17.59 7.08
C LYS A 200 3.51 17.04 8.23
N ARG A 201 3.78 17.54 9.44
CA ARG A 201 2.92 17.30 10.62
C ARG A 201 1.54 17.89 10.38
N SER A 202 0.51 17.12 10.71
CA SER A 202 -0.87 17.61 10.65
C SER A 202 -1.19 18.49 11.85
N ARG A 203 -1.96 19.57 11.65
CA ARG A 203 -2.45 20.39 12.77
C ARG A 203 -3.23 19.54 13.76
N ILE A 204 -4.06 18.59 13.30
CA ILE A 204 -4.86 17.72 14.18
C ILE A 204 -4.00 16.78 15.07
N SER A 205 -2.68 16.70 14.88
CA SER A 205 -1.82 15.84 15.68
C SER A 205 -1.76 16.17 17.17
N PHE A 206 -2.15 17.39 17.57
CA PHE A 206 -2.30 17.74 18.99
C PHE A 206 -3.48 17.01 19.67
N LEU A 207 -4.48 16.56 18.90
CA LEU A 207 -5.64 15.84 19.45
C LEU A 207 -5.39 14.33 19.61
N TYR A 208 -4.37 13.76 18.96
CA TYR A 208 -4.15 12.31 19.00
C TYR A 208 -3.99 11.72 20.42
N PRO A 209 -3.28 12.35 21.37
CA PRO A 209 -3.20 11.85 22.74
C PRO A 209 -4.56 11.81 23.46
N LEU A 210 -5.46 12.74 23.14
CA LEU A 210 -6.82 12.76 23.69
C LEU A 210 -7.71 11.71 23.02
N MET A 211 -7.71 11.67 21.68
CA MET A 211 -8.51 10.75 20.87
C MET A 211 -8.17 9.28 21.13
N PHE A 212 -6.88 8.98 21.31
CA PHE A 212 -6.36 7.64 21.53
C PHE A 212 -5.77 7.49 22.93
N ARG A 213 -6.43 8.07 23.95
CA ARG A 213 -5.97 8.01 25.35
C ARG A 213 -5.76 6.59 25.88
N LYS A 214 -6.57 5.63 25.41
CA LYS A 214 -6.42 4.20 25.73
C LYS A 214 -5.19 3.56 25.09
N TYR A 215 -4.61 4.19 24.05
CA TYR A 215 -3.52 3.68 23.22
C TYR A 215 -2.41 4.72 23.07
N PRO A 216 -1.68 5.04 24.16
CA PRO A 216 -0.70 6.14 24.16
C PRO A 216 0.47 5.92 23.20
N GLN A 217 0.92 4.68 23.00
CA GLN A 217 2.00 4.36 22.07
C GLN A 217 1.54 4.56 20.61
N PHE A 218 0.31 4.15 20.29
CA PHE A 218 -0.30 4.41 19.00
C PHE A 218 -0.53 5.92 18.74
N ALA A 219 -0.96 6.69 19.74
CA ALA A 219 -1.06 8.14 19.63
C ALA A 219 0.30 8.79 19.28
N ARG A 220 1.38 8.28 19.87
CA ARG A 220 2.76 8.69 19.56
C ARG A 220 3.15 8.29 18.13
N ALA A 221 2.83 7.08 17.70
CA ALA A 221 3.07 6.63 16.31
C ALA A 221 2.35 7.53 15.29
N MET A 222 1.07 7.85 15.52
CA MET A 222 0.30 8.78 14.70
C MET A 222 0.96 10.17 14.59
N LYS A 223 1.54 10.67 15.68
CA LYS A 223 2.27 11.95 15.69
C LYS A 223 3.62 11.85 14.96
N ASN A 224 4.30 10.71 15.07
CA ASN A 224 5.62 10.45 14.47
C ASN A 224 5.57 9.98 13.01
N ARG A 225 4.39 9.64 12.49
CA ARG A 225 4.20 9.20 11.10
C ARG A 225 4.92 10.06 10.04
N PRO A 226 4.97 11.41 10.11
CA PRO A 226 5.76 12.19 9.17
C PRO A 226 7.25 11.90 9.22
N VAL A 227 7.80 11.65 10.41
CA VAL A 227 9.23 11.33 10.61
C VAL A 227 9.55 9.99 9.95
N VAL A 228 8.80 8.93 10.28
CA VAL A 228 9.01 7.59 9.72
C VAL A 228 8.87 7.58 8.20
N TYR A 229 7.89 8.32 7.66
CA TYR A 229 7.74 8.49 6.22
C TYR A 229 8.99 9.11 5.57
N MET A 230 9.53 10.17 6.19
CA MET A 230 10.72 10.84 5.65
C MET A 230 11.99 10.01 5.83
N GLU A 231 12.06 9.14 6.84
CA GLU A 231 13.14 8.14 6.97
C GLU A 231 13.12 7.15 5.79
N ALA A 232 11.96 6.63 5.43
CA ALA A 232 11.81 5.79 4.25
C ALA A 232 12.21 6.52 2.95
N VAL A 233 11.79 7.79 2.79
CA VAL A 233 12.22 8.64 1.65
C VAL A 233 13.74 8.80 1.62
N ARG A 234 14.38 9.07 2.77
CA ARG A 234 15.85 9.22 2.84
C ARG A 234 16.55 7.91 2.49
N PHE A 235 16.01 6.79 2.94
CA PHE A 235 16.54 5.45 2.63
C PHE A 235 16.45 5.14 1.13
N ILE A 236 15.34 5.50 0.47
CA ILE A 236 15.20 5.36 -0.99
C ILE A 236 16.28 6.18 -1.72
N LYS A 237 16.50 7.43 -1.30
CA LYS A 237 17.47 8.33 -1.94
C LYS A 237 18.93 8.00 -1.64
N ASN A 238 19.20 7.38 -0.49
CA ASN A 238 20.55 7.06 -0.03
C ASN A 238 20.59 5.63 0.50
N PRO A 239 20.46 4.61 -0.38
CA PRO A 239 20.49 3.23 0.04
C PRO A 239 21.89 2.82 0.53
N PRO A 240 21.99 1.81 1.41
CA PRO A 240 23.27 1.22 1.80
C PRO A 240 24.06 0.69 0.59
N ALA A 241 25.38 0.59 0.73
CA ALA A 241 26.24 0.02 -0.31
C ALA A 241 25.78 -1.40 -0.72
N GLY A 242 25.71 -1.66 -2.02
CA GLY A 242 25.25 -2.93 -2.56
C GLY A 242 23.72 -3.10 -2.63
N VAL A 243 22.94 -2.10 -2.19
CA VAL A 243 21.48 -2.07 -2.35
C VAL A 243 21.13 -1.10 -3.47
N ARG A 244 20.37 -1.58 -4.45
CA ARG A 244 19.74 -0.76 -5.48
C ARG A 244 18.29 -0.56 -5.15
N ILE A 245 17.83 0.69 -5.24
CA ILE A 245 16.43 1.04 -5.08
C ILE A 245 16.01 1.81 -6.33
N SER A 246 14.90 1.41 -6.94
CA SER A 246 14.27 2.16 -8.02
C SER A 246 12.87 2.57 -7.59
N GLU A 247 12.47 3.79 -7.85
CA GLU A 247 11.13 4.26 -7.51
C GLU A 247 10.29 4.58 -8.76
N ILE A 248 8.99 4.34 -8.65
CA ILE A 248 7.97 4.72 -9.64
C ILE A 248 6.98 5.59 -8.88
N ALA A 249 6.86 6.87 -9.27
CA ALA A 249 6.09 7.84 -8.51
C ALA A 249 5.21 8.70 -9.42
N PRO A 250 3.98 9.04 -8.99
CA PRO A 250 3.11 9.89 -9.79
C PRO A 250 3.76 11.25 -10.03
N PRO A 251 3.54 11.86 -11.21
CA PRO A 251 4.05 13.18 -11.48
C PRO A 251 3.33 14.22 -10.58
N PRO A 252 3.96 15.37 -10.27
CA PRO A 252 3.41 16.33 -9.30
C PRO A 252 2.08 16.97 -9.70
N ASP A 253 1.73 16.95 -10.98
CA ASP A 253 0.58 17.59 -11.60
C ASP A 253 -0.71 16.76 -11.54
N ILE A 254 -0.67 15.51 -11.04
CA ILE A 254 -1.86 14.66 -10.87
C ILE A 254 -2.31 14.68 -9.40
N PRO A 255 -3.31 15.49 -9.02
CA PRO A 255 -3.64 15.78 -7.62
C PRO A 255 -4.57 14.73 -7.00
N ALA A 256 -4.33 13.43 -7.23
CA ALA A 256 -5.09 12.39 -6.56
C ALA A 256 -4.88 12.50 -5.03
N GLY A 257 -5.96 12.77 -4.32
CA GLY A 257 -6.04 12.84 -2.86
C GLY A 257 -6.47 11.51 -2.25
N ARG A 258 -6.33 11.37 -0.94
CA ARG A 258 -6.66 10.13 -0.22
C ARG A 258 -8.13 9.73 -0.32
N VAL A 259 -9.02 10.72 -0.46
CA VAL A 259 -10.48 10.57 -0.53
C VAL A 259 -11.05 11.17 -1.83
N THR A 260 -10.22 11.34 -2.86
CA THR A 260 -10.68 11.83 -4.16
C THR A 260 -11.69 10.85 -4.76
N THR A 261 -12.83 11.37 -5.18
CA THR A 261 -13.91 10.63 -5.86
C THR A 261 -14.11 11.04 -7.32
N ASP A 262 -13.44 12.12 -7.77
CA ASP A 262 -13.49 12.56 -9.16
C ASP A 262 -12.86 11.52 -10.08
N LEU A 263 -13.69 10.85 -10.89
CA LEU A 263 -13.25 9.80 -11.79
C LEU A 263 -12.29 10.28 -12.87
N LYS A 264 -12.37 11.56 -13.31
CA LYS A 264 -11.41 12.09 -14.30
C LYS A 264 -10.02 12.15 -13.69
N VAL A 265 -9.91 12.62 -12.45
CA VAL A 265 -8.63 12.67 -11.71
C VAL A 265 -8.10 11.25 -11.44
N LEU A 266 -8.97 10.34 -11.02
CA LEU A 266 -8.59 8.95 -10.74
C LEU A 266 -8.15 8.19 -12.01
N ASN A 267 -8.85 8.39 -13.13
CA ASN A 267 -8.49 7.79 -14.42
C ASN A 267 -7.16 8.37 -14.93
N ALA A 268 -6.95 9.68 -14.86
CA ALA A 268 -5.67 10.29 -15.23
C ALA A 268 -4.50 9.72 -14.41
N ALA A 269 -4.69 9.56 -13.09
CA ALA A 269 -3.69 8.93 -12.22
C ALA A 269 -3.43 7.46 -12.58
N TYR A 270 -4.48 6.71 -12.91
CA TYR A 270 -4.36 5.32 -13.38
C TYR A 270 -3.56 5.22 -14.68
N GLN A 271 -3.91 6.01 -15.70
CA GLN A 271 -3.23 5.99 -17.00
C GLN A 271 -1.77 6.43 -16.87
N SER A 272 -1.49 7.46 -16.07
CA SER A 272 -0.11 7.86 -15.76
C SER A 272 0.68 6.72 -15.08
N GLY A 273 0.04 5.97 -14.18
CA GLY A 273 0.61 4.76 -13.59
C GLY A 273 0.95 3.70 -14.63
N ARG A 274 0.06 3.43 -15.58
CA ARG A 274 0.30 2.47 -16.66
C ARG A 274 1.47 2.89 -17.54
N GLU A 275 1.52 4.15 -17.94
CA GLU A 275 2.59 4.70 -18.76
C GLU A 275 3.95 4.61 -18.05
N GLN A 276 4.01 5.01 -16.78
CA GLN A 276 5.24 4.90 -16.00
C GLN A 276 5.66 3.45 -15.76
N GLY A 277 4.70 2.55 -15.53
CA GLY A 277 4.97 1.13 -15.42
C GLY A 277 5.63 0.56 -16.67
N LYS A 278 5.13 0.92 -17.86
CA LYS A 278 5.74 0.52 -19.15
C LYS A 278 7.15 1.08 -19.31
N ARG A 279 7.34 2.39 -19.10
CA ARG A 279 8.67 3.02 -19.15
C ARG A 279 9.67 2.36 -18.20
N PHE A 280 9.20 1.97 -17.01
CA PHE A 280 10.03 1.28 -16.04
C PHE A 280 10.46 -0.11 -16.54
N ILE A 281 9.55 -0.86 -17.16
CA ILE A 281 9.84 -2.19 -17.74
C ILE A 281 10.90 -2.07 -18.85
N ASP A 282 10.74 -1.10 -19.75
CA ASP A 282 11.69 -0.83 -20.83
C ASP A 282 13.09 -0.54 -20.27
N ALA A 283 13.18 0.39 -19.30
CA ALA A 283 14.42 0.70 -18.59
C ALA A 283 14.93 -0.46 -17.71
N TYR A 284 14.09 -1.46 -17.41
CA TYR A 284 14.49 -2.59 -16.58
C TYR A 284 15.40 -3.56 -17.33
N GLY A 285 15.12 -3.79 -18.61
CA GLY A 285 15.87 -4.71 -19.48
C GLY A 285 17.27 -4.21 -19.87
N ASP A 286 17.45 -2.89 -19.97
CA ASP A 286 18.63 -2.29 -20.60
C ASP A 286 19.87 -2.14 -19.69
N GLY A 287 19.78 -2.55 -18.41
CA GLY A 287 20.92 -2.47 -17.47
C GLY A 287 21.40 -1.05 -17.17
N VAL A 288 20.64 -0.01 -17.55
CA VAL A 288 20.98 1.39 -17.32
C VAL A 288 20.94 1.71 -15.81
N PRO A 289 21.95 2.40 -15.25
CA PRO A 289 21.93 2.83 -13.85
C PRO A 289 20.76 3.78 -13.62
N ARG A 290 19.87 3.41 -12.69
CA ARG A 290 18.66 4.16 -12.34
C ARG A 290 18.98 5.05 -11.15
N HIS A 291 18.73 6.35 -11.29
CA HIS A 291 18.88 7.38 -10.25
C HIS A 291 17.57 7.61 -9.52
#